data_AF-A0A0Q5UQA0-F1
#
_entry.id   AF-A0A0Q5UQA0-F1
#
_cell.length_a   1.000
_cell.length_b   1.000
_cell.length_c   1.000
_cell.angle_alpha   90.00
_cell.angle_beta   90.00
_cell.angle_gamma   90.00
#
_symmetry.space_group_name_H-M   'P 1'
#
loop_
_entity.id
_entity.type
_entity.pdbx_description
1 polymer ?
#
loop_
_entity_poly.entity_id
_entity_poly.type
_entity_poly.pdbx_seq_one_letter_code
_entity_poly.pdbx_strand_id
1 'polypeptide(L)'
;MTVTKPDREPSLLERAAKVYDFNAHLRARSAPAAPVEDIRSAGILPTVDDVPTAAPGRAPTHGPAFDAMFEDASFLAIPEELRAPIGSELSDEFYLPPDESDDTARIDRGMLAANGMIVPGAPVGPLAEEFRLIKRQLLIASARIAESDSPEKARMILVCSARPEDGKTFCAINLALSIAAERDTEVLLVDADVAKPDVANQLGLNAGAGLLDALADSAIDVEDLVIRTDVAHLSVLPAGTKTAMDTELLASARTRTVIARLLAANPRRIIIFDSPPALAASPASVLAMRVGQVMLVVRADRTPESELRAAVNLLDGCEHIQLVLNAVSFVQGGARFGSYYGHEVSQ
;
A
#
# COMPACT_ATOMS: atom_id res chain seq x y z
N MET A 1 -46.95 -43.00 -26.33
CA MET A 1 -45.55 -42.66 -26.67
C MET A 1 -45.18 -41.39 -25.92
N THR A 2 -44.48 -41.54 -24.80
CA THR A 2 -43.97 -40.42 -23.99
C THR A 2 -42.67 -39.94 -24.62
N VAL A 3 -42.67 -38.72 -25.14
CA VAL A 3 -41.51 -38.08 -25.75
C VAL A 3 -40.65 -37.49 -24.62
N THR A 4 -39.49 -38.10 -24.38
CA THR A 4 -38.45 -37.58 -23.48
C THR A 4 -37.74 -36.40 -24.14
N LYS A 5 -37.66 -35.28 -23.41
CA LYS A 5 -36.99 -34.05 -23.80
C LYS A 5 -35.46 -34.30 -23.80
N PRO A 6 -34.69 -33.79 -24.77
CA PRO A 6 -33.24 -34.00 -24.80
C PRO A 6 -32.56 -33.27 -23.64
N ASP A 7 -31.56 -33.92 -23.03
CA ASP A 7 -30.75 -33.35 -21.96
C ASP A 7 -29.98 -32.13 -22.46
N ARG A 8 -30.07 -31.03 -21.69
CA ARG A 8 -29.36 -29.78 -21.99
C ARG A 8 -27.90 -29.92 -21.56
N GLU A 9 -26.97 -29.50 -22.43
CA GLU A 9 -25.57 -29.40 -22.05
C GLU A 9 -25.38 -28.42 -20.88
N PRO A 10 -24.60 -28.80 -19.85
CA PRO A 10 -24.38 -27.96 -18.68
C PRO A 10 -23.62 -26.70 -19.05
N SER A 11 -24.07 -25.57 -18.52
CA SER A 11 -23.47 -24.26 -18.70
C SER A 11 -22.04 -24.19 -18.16
N LEU A 12 -21.26 -23.23 -18.64
CA LEU A 12 -19.88 -23.01 -18.18
C LEU A 12 -19.78 -22.87 -16.65
N LEU A 13 -20.79 -22.26 -16.02
CA LEU A 13 -20.90 -22.11 -14.57
C LEU A 13 -21.14 -23.46 -13.85
N GLU A 14 -22.01 -24.31 -14.39
CA GLU A 14 -22.27 -25.65 -13.83
C GLU A 14 -21.07 -26.58 -13.97
N ARG A 15 -20.25 -26.41 -15.01
CA ARG A 15 -18.99 -27.14 -15.17
C ARG A 15 -17.92 -26.63 -14.20
N ALA A 16 -17.84 -25.32 -13.97
CA ALA A 16 -16.92 -24.75 -12.99
C ALA A 16 -17.26 -25.17 -11.55
N ALA A 17 -18.55 -25.24 -11.21
CA ALA A 17 -19.03 -25.67 -9.89
C ALA A 17 -18.79 -27.17 -9.58
N LYS A 18 -18.61 -28.02 -10.60
CA LYS A 18 -18.19 -29.42 -10.42
C LYS A 18 -16.69 -29.58 -10.15
N VAL A 19 -15.87 -28.61 -10.57
CA VAL A 19 -14.41 -28.65 -10.44
C VAL A 19 -13.95 -27.93 -9.16
N TYR A 20 -14.70 -26.92 -8.71
CA TYR A 20 -14.40 -26.14 -7.52
C TYR A 20 -15.59 -26.16 -6.55
N ASP A 21 -15.41 -26.74 -5.37
CA ASP A 21 -16.43 -26.72 -4.30
C ASP A 21 -16.44 -25.37 -3.57
N PHE A 22 -17.09 -24.38 -4.19
CA PHE A 22 -17.28 -23.05 -3.61
C PHE A 22 -18.08 -23.05 -2.29
N ASN A 23 -18.78 -24.15 -1.97
CA ASN A 23 -19.61 -24.26 -0.76
C ASN A 23 -18.89 -24.94 0.42
N ALA A 24 -17.65 -25.40 0.26
CA ALA A 24 -16.87 -25.98 1.34
C ALA A 24 -16.75 -25.03 2.55
N HIS A 25 -16.60 -23.73 2.28
CA HIS A 25 -16.49 -22.70 3.33
C HIS A 25 -17.82 -22.42 4.07
N LEU A 26 -18.97 -22.67 3.43
CA LEU A 26 -20.29 -22.49 4.05
C LEU A 26 -20.65 -23.67 4.97
N ARG A 27 -20.22 -24.89 4.62
CA ARG A 27 -20.42 -26.09 5.47
C ARG A 27 -19.55 -26.08 6.72
N ALA A 28 -18.34 -25.52 6.64
CA ALA A 28 -17.44 -25.41 7.79
C ALA A 28 -17.96 -24.48 8.91
N ARG A 29 -18.93 -23.61 8.61
CA ARG A 29 -19.53 -22.66 9.58
C ARG A 29 -20.85 -23.12 10.20
N SER A 30 -21.37 -24.28 9.80
CA SER A 30 -22.63 -24.81 10.33
C SER A 30 -22.37 -26.00 11.26
N ALA A 31 -21.82 -25.71 12.44
CA ALA A 31 -21.95 -26.57 13.61
C ALA A 31 -23.29 -26.24 14.32
N PRO A 32 -23.98 -27.22 14.92
CA PRO A 32 -25.33 -27.03 15.44
C PRO A 32 -25.34 -26.12 16.68
N ALA A 33 -26.30 -25.18 16.71
CA ALA A 33 -26.55 -24.30 17.84
C ALA A 33 -26.98 -25.10 19.09
N ALA A 34 -26.41 -24.76 20.24
CA ALA A 34 -26.87 -25.24 21.53
C ALA A 34 -28.30 -24.73 21.83
N PRO A 35 -29.11 -25.44 22.65
CA PRO A 35 -30.49 -25.04 22.91
C PRO A 35 -30.54 -23.73 23.71
N VAL A 36 -31.40 -22.81 23.26
CA VAL A 36 -31.70 -21.55 23.94
C VAL A 36 -32.69 -21.85 25.06
N GLU A 37 -32.27 -21.66 26.32
CA GLU A 37 -33.21 -21.60 27.45
C GLU A 37 -33.87 -20.23 27.54
N ASP A 38 -35.19 -20.27 27.71
CA ASP A 38 -36.14 -19.18 27.70
C ASP A 38 -36.13 -18.50 29.09
N ILE A 39 -35.63 -17.26 29.18
CA ILE A 39 -35.80 -16.43 30.38
C ILE A 39 -36.54 -15.15 29.99
N ARG A 40 -37.87 -15.23 30.10
CA ARG A 40 -38.73 -14.06 30.32
C ARG A 40 -38.69 -13.68 31.80
N SER A 41 -38.59 -12.37 32.05
CA SER A 41 -39.17 -11.59 33.17
C SER A 41 -38.17 -10.78 34.01
N ALA A 42 -38.65 -9.58 34.37
CA ALA A 42 -38.05 -8.53 35.20
C ALA A 42 -36.85 -7.81 34.56
N GLY A 43 -36.87 -6.52 34.24
CA GLY A 43 -37.54 -5.41 34.92
C GLY A 43 -36.46 -4.50 35.51
N ILE A 44 -36.56 -3.19 35.23
CA ILE A 44 -35.81 -2.06 35.81
C ILE A 44 -34.57 -1.62 35.00
N LEU A 45 -34.72 -0.48 34.31
CA LEU A 45 -33.63 0.41 33.92
C LEU A 45 -33.18 1.20 35.16
N PRO A 46 -31.89 1.30 35.51
CA PRO A 46 -31.43 2.30 36.45
C PRO A 46 -31.06 3.60 35.74
N THR A 47 -31.46 4.69 36.39
CA THR A 47 -31.22 6.10 36.10
C THR A 47 -29.76 6.49 36.27
N VAL A 48 -29.33 7.47 35.47
CA VAL A 48 -28.04 8.14 35.58
C VAL A 48 -28.10 9.13 36.73
N ASP A 49 -27.41 8.84 37.83
CA ASP A 49 -26.89 9.86 38.76
C ASP A 49 -25.70 9.28 39.54
N ASP A 50 -24.81 10.19 39.94
CA ASP A 50 -23.54 10.04 40.66
C ASP A 50 -22.26 9.79 39.83
N VAL A 51 -21.60 10.90 39.49
CA VAL A 51 -20.15 10.95 39.21
C VAL A 51 -19.44 11.37 40.51
N PRO A 52 -18.66 10.50 41.17
CA PRO A 52 -17.72 10.94 42.19
C PRO A 52 -16.37 11.23 41.54
N THR A 53 -15.93 12.47 41.70
CA THR A 53 -14.57 12.97 41.44
C THR A 53 -13.53 12.10 42.18
N ALA A 54 -12.61 11.46 41.44
CA ALA A 54 -11.49 10.71 42.01
C ALA A 54 -10.15 11.40 41.75
N ALA A 55 -9.40 11.61 42.82
CA ALA A 55 -8.05 12.14 42.91
C ALA A 55 -7.00 11.15 42.32
N PRO A 56 -5.74 11.59 42.09
CA PRO A 56 -4.77 10.80 41.33
C PRO A 56 -4.11 9.71 42.18
N GLY A 57 -3.92 8.53 41.59
CA GLY A 57 -2.90 7.57 42.05
C GLY A 57 -3.40 6.17 42.39
N ARG A 58 -3.28 5.25 41.42
CA ARG A 58 -2.61 3.94 41.56
C ARG A 58 -2.61 3.23 40.21
N ALA A 59 -1.45 2.75 39.78
CA ALA A 59 -1.32 1.87 38.62
C ALA A 59 -2.13 0.57 38.87
N PRO A 60 -2.95 0.11 37.90
CA PRO A 60 -3.69 -1.12 38.06
C PRO A 60 -2.74 -2.32 37.95
N THR A 61 -2.82 -3.22 38.93
CA THR A 61 -2.16 -4.53 38.93
C THR A 61 -2.82 -5.44 37.89
N HIS A 62 -2.00 -6.04 37.01
CA HIS A 62 -2.41 -6.95 35.94
C HIS A 62 -3.22 -8.15 36.48
N GLY A 63 -4.48 -8.26 36.06
CA GLY A 63 -5.30 -9.46 36.22
C GLY A 63 -5.19 -10.40 35.02
N PRO A 64 -5.76 -11.61 35.09
CA PRO A 64 -5.62 -12.69 34.10
C PRO A 64 -6.23 -12.40 32.71
N ALA A 65 -6.74 -11.19 32.48
CA ALA A 65 -7.13 -10.71 31.16
C ALA A 65 -5.93 -10.28 30.28
N PHE A 66 -4.73 -10.14 30.87
CA PHE A 66 -3.52 -9.73 30.13
C PHE A 66 -2.96 -10.82 29.20
N ASP A 67 -3.22 -12.10 29.48
CA ASP A 67 -2.71 -13.21 28.64
C ASP A 67 -3.55 -13.43 27.37
N ALA A 68 -4.72 -12.81 27.24
CA ALA A 68 -5.61 -12.99 26.10
C ALA A 68 -5.36 -11.99 24.94
N MET A 69 -4.41 -11.06 25.07
CA MET A 69 -4.06 -10.08 24.02
C MET A 69 -3.01 -10.59 23.01
N PHE A 70 -2.48 -11.80 23.19
CA PHE A 70 -1.41 -12.36 22.34
C PHE A 70 -1.91 -13.10 21.08
N GLU A 71 -3.21 -13.06 20.78
CA GLU A 71 -3.79 -13.64 19.56
C GLU A 71 -4.22 -12.59 18.52
N ASP A 72 -3.81 -11.32 18.68
CA ASP A 72 -4.03 -10.33 17.63
C ASP A 72 -2.99 -10.53 16.50
N ALA A 73 -3.47 -10.97 15.34
CA ALA A 73 -2.66 -11.22 14.15
C ALA A 73 -1.88 -9.98 13.68
N SER A 74 -2.30 -8.77 14.08
CA SER A 74 -1.57 -7.53 13.83
C SER A 74 -0.29 -7.39 14.66
N PHE A 75 -0.29 -7.91 15.89
CA PHE A 75 0.87 -7.85 16.80
C PHE A 75 1.92 -8.91 16.45
N LEU A 76 1.48 -10.07 15.97
CA LEU A 76 2.36 -11.14 15.50
C LEU A 76 3.07 -10.82 14.17
N ALA A 77 2.58 -9.83 13.41
CA ALA A 77 3.17 -9.37 12.15
C ALA A 77 4.41 -8.46 12.33
N ILE A 78 4.68 -8.00 13.55
CA ILE A 78 5.90 -7.25 13.88
C ILE A 78 7.04 -8.28 14.08
N PRO A 79 8.16 -8.21 13.34
CA PRO A 79 9.34 -9.06 13.57
C PRO A 79 9.76 -9.02 15.05
N GLU A 80 10.16 -10.16 15.61
CA GLU A 80 10.45 -10.26 17.06
C GLU A 80 11.55 -9.28 17.50
N GLU A 81 12.52 -9.00 16.62
CA GLU A 81 13.59 -8.02 16.84
C GLU A 81 13.10 -6.55 16.90
N LEU A 82 11.89 -6.27 16.40
CA LEU A 82 11.27 -4.95 16.38
C LEU A 82 10.18 -4.78 17.45
N ARG A 83 9.90 -5.82 18.24
CA ARG A 83 8.97 -5.72 19.38
C ARG A 83 9.72 -5.14 20.58
N ALA A 84 9.42 -3.89 20.93
CA ALA A 84 9.91 -3.32 22.18
C ALA A 84 9.35 -4.14 23.37
N PRO A 85 10.16 -4.47 24.40
CA PRO A 85 9.65 -5.14 25.58
C PRO A 85 8.57 -4.27 26.24
N ILE A 86 7.45 -4.91 26.60
CA ILE A 86 6.29 -4.26 27.19
C ILE A 86 6.74 -3.48 28.44
N GLY A 87 6.47 -2.17 28.46
CA GLY A 87 6.88 -1.26 29.54
C GLY A 87 8.12 -0.40 29.23
N SER A 88 8.74 -0.57 28.06
CA SER A 88 9.69 0.42 27.52
C SER A 88 8.99 1.32 26.52
N GLU A 89 8.34 2.38 27.00
CA GLU A 89 7.90 3.45 26.11
C GLU A 89 9.15 4.04 25.44
N LEU A 90 9.15 4.05 24.10
CA LEU A 90 10.14 4.81 23.33
C LEU A 90 10.02 6.28 23.77
N SER A 91 11.16 6.97 23.89
CA SER A 91 11.15 8.35 24.39
C SER A 91 10.19 9.22 23.59
N ASP A 92 9.56 10.21 24.22
CA ASP A 92 8.63 11.11 23.52
C ASP A 92 9.27 11.77 22.29
N GLU A 93 10.60 12.01 22.32
CA GLU A 93 11.40 12.46 21.16
C GLU A 93 11.33 11.55 19.93
N PHE A 94 11.08 10.25 20.11
CA PHE A 94 10.92 9.30 19.03
C PHE A 94 9.61 9.49 18.26
N TYR A 95 8.58 10.02 18.93
CA TYR A 95 7.26 10.29 18.37
C TYR A 95 7.08 11.76 17.97
N LEU A 96 8.06 12.62 18.27
CA LEU A 96 8.06 13.98 17.75
C LEU A 96 8.20 13.91 16.22
N PRO A 97 7.41 14.71 15.48
CA PRO A 97 7.71 14.92 14.08
C PRO A 97 9.17 15.40 13.96
N PRO A 98 9.90 15.01 12.90
CA PRO A 98 11.27 15.49 12.70
C PRO A 98 11.27 17.01 12.79
N ASP A 99 12.31 17.58 13.43
CA ASP A 99 12.48 19.04 13.56
C ASP A 99 12.06 19.73 12.26
N GLU A 100 11.19 20.74 12.35
CA GLU A 100 10.86 21.64 11.23
C GLU A 100 12.15 22.35 10.81
N SER A 101 13.01 21.66 10.06
CA SER A 101 14.11 22.28 9.38
C SER A 101 13.53 23.09 8.22
N ASP A 102 14.16 24.22 7.93
CA ASP A 102 13.88 25.10 6.78
C ASP A 102 14.04 24.37 5.40
N ASP A 103 14.38 23.08 5.42
CA ASP A 103 14.70 22.22 4.28
C ASP A 103 13.56 21.22 3.93
N THR A 104 12.38 21.41 4.52
CA THR A 104 11.18 20.61 4.18
C THR A 104 10.40 21.24 3.04
N ALA A 105 10.18 20.47 1.97
CA ALA A 105 9.43 20.94 0.82
C ALA A 105 7.92 20.79 1.04
N ARG A 106 7.17 21.85 0.75
CA ARG A 106 5.72 21.88 0.95
C ARG A 106 4.98 21.24 -0.22
N ILE A 107 4.18 20.22 0.06
CA ILE A 107 3.28 19.60 -0.92
C ILE A 107 2.04 20.48 -1.14
N ASP A 108 1.70 20.70 -2.41
CA ASP A 108 0.52 21.46 -2.81
C ASP A 108 -0.75 20.61 -2.70
N ARG A 109 -1.43 20.74 -1.55
CA ARG A 109 -2.70 20.07 -1.25
C ARG A 109 -3.84 20.49 -2.21
N GLY A 110 -3.81 21.71 -2.74
CA GLY A 110 -4.80 22.17 -3.71
C GLY A 110 -4.68 21.43 -5.03
N MET A 111 -3.45 21.20 -5.47
CA MET A 111 -3.18 20.40 -6.66
C MET A 111 -3.50 18.92 -6.45
N LEU A 112 -3.16 18.33 -5.30
CA LEU A 112 -3.58 16.97 -4.96
C LEU A 112 -5.09 16.81 -5.07
N ALA A 113 -5.85 17.75 -4.49
CA ALA A 113 -7.31 17.76 -4.57
C ALA A 113 -7.82 17.90 -6.02
N ALA A 114 -7.24 18.80 -6.80
CA ALA A 114 -7.60 19.01 -8.21
C ALA A 114 -7.35 17.79 -9.08
N ASN A 115 -6.29 17.02 -8.78
CA ASN A 115 -5.95 15.78 -9.46
C ASN A 115 -6.65 14.55 -8.89
N GLY A 116 -7.58 14.73 -7.94
CA GLY A 116 -8.36 13.66 -7.33
C GLY A 116 -7.53 12.68 -6.50
N MET A 117 -6.42 13.15 -5.90
CA MET A 117 -5.55 12.37 -5.03
C MET A 117 -5.96 12.49 -3.56
N ILE A 118 -5.42 11.59 -2.72
CA ILE A 118 -5.52 11.69 -1.27
C ILE A 118 -4.89 13.00 -0.81
N VAL A 119 -5.59 13.74 0.04
CA VAL A 119 -5.10 15.01 0.61
C VAL A 119 -4.69 14.78 2.07
N PRO A 120 -3.40 14.88 2.41
CA PRO A 120 -2.93 14.76 3.79
C PRO A 120 -3.60 15.77 4.72
N GLY A 121 -4.12 15.27 5.85
CA GLY A 121 -4.87 16.07 6.83
C GLY A 121 -6.34 16.32 6.50
N ALA A 122 -6.81 15.91 5.31
CA ALA A 122 -8.24 15.95 5.00
C ALA A 122 -8.99 14.74 5.61
N PRO A 123 -10.32 14.83 5.78
CA PRO A 123 -11.14 13.68 6.17
C PRO A 123 -10.93 12.48 5.24
N VAL A 124 -10.98 11.28 5.82
CA VAL A 124 -10.78 10.03 5.08
C VAL A 124 -11.92 9.84 4.07
N GLY A 125 -11.58 9.95 2.79
CA GLY A 125 -12.51 9.71 1.69
C GLY A 125 -12.49 8.26 1.18
N PRO A 126 -13.41 7.89 0.26
CA PRO A 126 -13.46 6.56 -0.35
C PRO A 126 -12.13 6.11 -0.97
N LEU A 127 -11.45 7.03 -1.67
CA LEU A 127 -10.14 6.77 -2.29
C LEU A 127 -9.08 6.37 -1.25
N ALA A 128 -9.08 7.01 -0.09
CA ALA A 128 -8.15 6.67 0.98
C ALA A 128 -8.39 5.26 1.52
N GLU A 129 -9.66 4.83 1.63
CA GLU A 129 -10.00 3.45 2.01
C GLU A 129 -9.59 2.43 0.93
N GLU A 130 -9.77 2.75 -0.34
CA GLU A 130 -9.31 1.88 -1.45
C GLU A 130 -7.79 1.68 -1.41
N PHE A 131 -7.02 2.77 -1.24
CA PHE A 131 -5.56 2.67 -1.10
C PHE A 131 -5.10 2.08 0.22
N ARG A 132 -5.90 2.11 1.30
CA ARG A 132 -5.64 1.35 2.53
C ARG A 132 -5.72 -0.16 2.29
N LEU A 133 -6.70 -0.61 1.50
CA LEU A 133 -6.80 -2.01 1.12
C LEU A 133 -5.62 -2.47 0.27
N ILE A 134 -5.26 -1.68 -0.75
CA ILE A 134 -4.11 -1.96 -1.64
C ILE A 134 -2.84 -2.03 -0.78
N LYS A 135 -2.58 -1.00 0.02
CA LYS A 135 -1.45 -0.96 0.96
C LYS A 135 -1.38 -2.22 1.82
N ARG A 136 -2.49 -2.62 2.46
CA ARG A 136 -2.52 -3.79 3.35
C ARG A 136 -2.09 -5.07 2.62
N GLN A 137 -2.54 -5.29 1.39
CA GLN A 137 -2.13 -6.46 0.61
C GLN A 137 -0.65 -6.43 0.25
N LEU A 138 -0.12 -5.25 -0.10
CA LEU A 138 1.30 -5.08 -0.41
C LEU A 138 2.19 -5.28 0.83
N LEU A 139 1.78 -4.79 2.00
CA LEU A 139 2.52 -4.99 3.25
C LEU A 139 2.50 -6.45 3.73
N ILE A 140 1.37 -7.15 3.58
CA ILE A 140 1.30 -8.60 3.85
C ILE A 140 2.25 -9.36 2.92
N ALA A 141 2.30 -9.00 1.62
CA ALA A 141 3.24 -9.60 0.69
C ALA A 141 4.70 -9.26 1.06
N SER A 142 4.99 -8.02 1.46
CA SER A 142 6.30 -7.62 1.96
C SER A 142 6.75 -8.50 3.14
N ALA A 143 5.89 -8.73 4.13
CA ALA A 143 6.22 -9.59 5.27
C ALA A 143 6.60 -11.01 4.82
N ARG A 144 5.85 -11.60 3.88
CA ARG A 144 6.17 -12.92 3.32
C ARG A 144 7.48 -12.94 2.53
N ILE A 145 7.77 -11.87 1.78
CA ILE A 145 9.03 -11.72 1.05
C ILE A 145 10.21 -11.58 2.03
N ALA A 146 10.00 -10.95 3.19
CA ALA A 146 11.05 -10.78 4.19
C ALA A 146 11.51 -12.11 4.81
N GLU A 147 10.67 -13.15 4.77
CA GLU A 147 11.00 -14.52 5.20
C GLU A 147 11.83 -15.30 4.15
N SER A 148 12.15 -14.70 3.00
CA SER A 148 12.93 -15.32 1.91
C SER A 148 14.43 -14.98 1.97
N ASP A 149 15.21 -15.56 1.04
CA ASP A 149 16.67 -15.35 0.91
C ASP A 149 17.08 -13.90 0.55
N SER A 150 16.15 -12.98 0.30
CA SER A 150 16.43 -11.58 -0.06
C SER A 150 15.56 -10.59 0.71
N PRO A 151 15.74 -10.47 2.03
CA PRO A 151 14.88 -9.66 2.89
C PRO A 151 14.93 -8.16 2.54
N GLU A 152 16.02 -7.65 1.97
CA GLU A 152 16.06 -6.25 1.54
C GLU A 152 15.06 -5.93 0.42
N LYS A 153 14.72 -6.92 -0.42
CA LYS A 153 13.75 -6.73 -1.51
C LYS A 153 12.33 -6.54 -1.00
N ALA A 154 12.01 -7.06 0.18
CA ALA A 154 10.69 -6.93 0.80
C ALA A 154 10.24 -5.47 0.99
N ARG A 155 11.22 -4.56 1.14
CA ARG A 155 10.99 -3.12 1.34
C ARG A 155 10.92 -2.32 0.03
N MET A 156 10.91 -2.98 -1.12
CA MET A 156 10.91 -2.30 -2.43
C MET A 156 9.71 -2.72 -3.27
N ILE A 157 8.96 -1.73 -3.74
CA ILE A 157 7.76 -1.90 -4.55
C ILE A 157 7.97 -1.16 -5.87
N LEU A 158 7.81 -1.86 -6.98
CA LEU A 158 7.75 -1.22 -8.30
C LEU A 158 6.30 -0.94 -8.67
N VAL A 159 5.98 0.29 -9.03
CA VAL A 159 4.69 0.65 -9.63
C VAL A 159 4.89 0.80 -11.13
N CYS A 160 4.15 0.01 -11.90
CA CYS A 160 4.29 -0.06 -13.35
C CYS A 160 2.92 -0.21 -14.00
N SER A 161 2.86 -0.05 -15.32
CA SER A 161 1.68 -0.33 -16.14
C SER A 161 2.09 -0.95 -17.47
N ALA A 162 1.12 -1.49 -18.22
CA ALA A 162 1.40 -1.95 -19.57
C ALA A 162 1.63 -0.76 -20.51
N ARG A 163 0.84 0.32 -20.38
CA ARG A 163 0.84 1.46 -21.29
C ARG A 163 0.97 2.82 -20.59
N PRO A 164 1.39 3.86 -21.34
CA PRO A 164 1.24 5.23 -20.89
C PRO A 164 -0.22 5.51 -20.51
N GLU A 165 -0.44 6.40 -19.53
CA GLU A 165 -1.77 6.88 -19.11
C GLU A 165 -2.68 5.85 -18.42
N ASP A 166 -2.16 4.68 -18.04
CA ASP A 166 -2.87 3.72 -17.20
C ASP A 166 -3.04 4.20 -15.74
N GLY A 167 -2.32 5.26 -15.37
CA GLY A 167 -2.40 5.90 -14.04
C GLY A 167 -1.39 5.38 -13.02
N LYS A 168 -0.29 4.77 -13.48
CA LYS A 168 0.84 4.31 -12.63
C LYS A 168 1.31 5.35 -11.61
N THR A 169 1.59 6.59 -12.05
CA THR A 169 2.07 7.69 -11.21
C THR A 169 1.01 8.13 -10.19
N PHE A 170 -0.26 8.19 -10.61
CA PHE A 170 -1.38 8.44 -9.69
C PHE A 170 -1.45 7.36 -8.60
N CYS A 171 -1.33 6.10 -8.97
CA CYS A 171 -1.33 4.99 -8.00
C CYS A 171 -0.09 5.00 -7.11
N ALA A 172 1.09 5.34 -7.64
CA ALA A 172 2.33 5.42 -6.88
C ALA A 172 2.27 6.50 -5.79
N ILE A 173 1.79 7.70 -6.14
CA ILE A 173 1.61 8.81 -5.20
C ILE A 173 0.59 8.47 -4.13
N ASN A 174 -0.60 7.97 -4.50
CA ASN A 174 -1.63 7.63 -3.52
C ASN A 174 -1.23 6.45 -2.63
N LEU A 175 -0.47 5.48 -3.15
CA LEU A 175 0.12 4.42 -2.35
C LEU A 175 1.13 5.00 -1.34
N ALA A 176 2.01 5.89 -1.78
CA ALA A 176 2.97 6.56 -0.90
C ALA A 176 2.26 7.33 0.22
N LEU A 177 1.26 8.15 -0.12
CA LEU A 177 0.45 8.89 0.86
C LEU A 177 -0.27 7.95 1.84
N SER A 178 -0.77 6.80 1.37
CA SER A 178 -1.41 5.78 2.21
C SER A 178 -0.41 5.13 3.18
N ILE A 179 0.83 4.84 2.74
CA ILE A 179 1.88 4.26 3.59
C ILE A 179 2.41 5.30 4.58
N ALA A 180 2.60 6.55 4.16
CA ALA A 180 3.06 7.63 5.01
C ALA A 180 2.15 7.90 6.23
N ALA A 181 0.87 7.53 6.12
CA ALA A 181 -0.08 7.61 7.24
C ALA A 181 0.13 6.54 8.33
N GLU A 182 0.97 5.52 8.10
CA GLU A 182 1.38 4.55 9.12
C GLU A 182 2.39 5.17 10.07
N ARG A 183 2.30 4.83 11.37
CA ARG A 183 3.15 5.43 12.41
C ARG A 183 4.59 4.93 12.36
N ASP A 184 4.78 3.66 12.07
CA ASP A 184 6.08 2.98 12.20
C ASP A 184 6.73 2.68 10.84
N THR A 185 6.29 3.36 9.78
CA THR A 185 6.78 3.13 8.42
C THR A 185 7.09 4.46 7.74
N GLU A 186 8.27 4.55 7.14
CA GLU A 186 8.61 5.64 6.24
C GLU A 186 8.49 5.19 4.80
N VAL A 187 8.19 6.14 3.92
CA VAL A 187 8.13 5.88 2.49
C VAL A 187 8.98 6.88 1.72
N LEU A 188 9.79 6.33 0.82
CA LEU A 188 10.51 7.07 -0.19
C LEU A 188 9.86 6.80 -1.55
N LEU A 189 9.25 7.82 -2.14
CA LEU A 189 8.73 7.75 -3.49
C LEU A 189 9.82 8.19 -4.48
N VAL A 190 10.28 7.26 -5.30
CA VAL A 190 11.31 7.50 -6.32
C VAL A 190 10.65 7.62 -7.68
N ASP A 191 10.87 8.75 -8.36
CA ASP A 191 10.49 8.91 -9.76
C ASP A 191 11.55 8.24 -10.64
N ALA A 192 11.28 7.01 -11.07
CA ALA A 192 12.13 6.26 -11.98
C ALA A 192 11.60 6.27 -13.43
N ASP A 193 10.54 7.03 -13.74
CA ASP A 193 10.08 7.31 -15.11
C ASP A 193 10.90 8.46 -15.71
N VAL A 194 12.18 8.19 -15.92
CA VAL A 194 13.15 9.14 -16.49
C VAL A 194 12.77 9.62 -17.90
N ALA A 195 11.93 8.87 -18.61
CA ALA A 195 11.46 9.25 -19.93
C ALA A 195 10.48 10.43 -19.84
N LYS A 196 9.56 10.36 -18.88
CA LYS A 196 8.52 11.37 -18.62
C LYS A 196 8.25 11.49 -17.11
N PRO A 197 9.18 12.11 -16.35
CA PRO A 197 9.05 12.24 -14.91
C PRO A 197 7.91 13.20 -14.58
N ASP A 198 7.14 12.88 -13.55
CA ASP A 198 5.93 13.63 -13.20
C ASP A 198 5.61 13.65 -11.71
N VAL A 199 6.30 12.86 -10.87
CA VAL A 199 5.99 12.76 -9.43
C VAL A 199 6.11 14.12 -8.73
N ALA A 200 7.23 14.82 -8.91
CA ALA A 200 7.45 16.12 -8.27
C ALA A 200 6.42 17.16 -8.73
N ASN A 201 6.09 17.17 -10.03
CA ASN A 201 5.09 18.06 -10.60
C ASN A 201 3.71 17.80 -9.99
N GLN A 202 3.31 16.55 -9.83
CA GLN A 202 2.02 16.16 -9.23
C GLN A 202 1.91 16.53 -7.75
N LEU A 203 3.05 16.67 -7.06
CA LEU A 203 3.14 17.04 -5.64
C LEU A 203 3.36 18.55 -5.42
N GLY A 204 3.63 19.32 -6.48
CA GLY A 204 3.90 20.77 -6.37
C GLY A 204 5.32 21.09 -5.90
N LEU A 205 6.22 20.14 -6.07
CA LEU A 205 7.60 20.24 -5.64
C LEU A 205 8.49 20.74 -6.79
N ASN A 206 9.49 21.54 -6.45
CA ASN A 206 10.53 21.90 -7.40
C ASN A 206 11.49 20.72 -7.56
N ALA A 207 11.46 20.08 -8.73
CA ALA A 207 12.41 19.01 -9.05
C ALA A 207 13.80 19.59 -9.36
N GLY A 208 14.83 19.00 -8.76
CA GLY A 208 16.24 19.29 -9.04
C GLY A 208 17.01 18.04 -9.45
N ALA A 209 18.26 17.96 -9.04
CA ALA A 209 19.06 16.74 -9.16
C ALA A 209 18.36 15.58 -8.43
N GLY A 210 18.53 14.36 -8.95
CA GLY A 210 17.82 13.19 -8.47
C GLY A 210 18.49 11.87 -8.80
N LEU A 211 17.68 10.82 -9.00
CA LEU A 211 18.14 9.45 -9.20
C LEU A 211 19.22 9.35 -10.29
N LEU A 212 19.00 9.95 -11.47
CA LEU A 212 19.94 9.89 -12.59
C LEU A 212 21.27 10.57 -12.29
N ASP A 213 21.27 11.69 -11.56
CA ASP A 213 22.50 12.41 -11.22
C ASP A 213 23.38 11.56 -10.29
N ALA A 214 22.78 10.92 -9.27
CA ALA A 214 23.50 9.99 -8.39
C ALA A 214 23.99 8.72 -9.12
N LEU A 215 23.25 8.25 -10.14
CA LEU A 215 23.67 7.15 -11.00
C LEU A 215 24.80 7.55 -11.96
N ALA A 216 24.82 8.80 -12.43
CA ALA A 216 25.84 9.30 -13.35
C ALA A 216 27.16 9.62 -12.63
N ASP A 217 27.09 10.19 -11.43
CA ASP A 217 28.26 10.62 -10.67
C ASP A 217 28.41 9.86 -9.35
N SER A 218 29.33 8.89 -9.37
CA SER A 218 30.41 8.79 -8.38
C SER A 218 30.18 9.37 -6.99
N ALA A 219 30.50 10.66 -6.93
CA ALA A 219 30.74 11.46 -5.76
C ALA A 219 29.45 11.97 -5.10
N ILE A 220 28.33 11.97 -5.83
CA ILE A 220 27.05 12.41 -5.29
C ILE A 220 26.49 11.31 -4.40
N ASP A 221 26.18 11.65 -3.15
CA ASP A 221 25.38 10.76 -2.31
C ASP A 221 23.90 10.92 -2.66
N VAL A 222 23.22 9.80 -2.86
CA VAL A 222 21.81 9.82 -3.31
C VAL A 222 20.89 10.34 -2.21
N GLU A 223 21.25 10.13 -0.94
CA GLU A 223 20.45 10.60 0.19
C GLU A 223 20.40 12.12 0.27
N ASP A 224 21.46 12.82 -0.17
CA ASP A 224 21.49 14.29 -0.26
C ASP A 224 20.51 14.85 -1.30
N LEU A 225 20.01 14.01 -2.21
CA LEU A 225 19.04 14.36 -3.24
C LEU A 225 17.60 14.02 -2.83
N VAL A 226 17.39 13.43 -1.66
CA VAL A 226 16.07 13.08 -1.15
C VAL A 226 15.38 14.33 -0.61
N ILE A 227 14.26 14.69 -1.23
CA ILE A 227 13.42 15.81 -0.82
C ILE A 227 12.54 15.34 0.34
N ARG A 228 12.79 15.87 1.55
CA ARG A 228 11.86 15.74 2.67
C ARG A 228 10.63 16.60 2.43
N THR A 229 9.45 16.10 2.80
CA THR A 229 8.19 16.82 2.59
C THR A 229 7.54 17.24 3.90
N ASP A 230 6.60 18.17 3.85
CA ASP A 230 5.74 18.57 4.98
C ASP A 230 4.67 17.51 5.35
N VAL A 231 4.67 16.38 4.65
CA VAL A 231 3.86 15.21 4.99
C VAL A 231 4.75 14.25 5.77
N ALA A 232 4.37 14.00 7.03
CA ALA A 232 5.10 13.09 7.90
C ALA A 232 5.35 11.73 7.21
N HIS A 233 6.57 11.22 7.36
CA HIS A 233 7.03 9.94 6.83
C HIS A 233 7.10 9.82 5.29
N LEU A 234 6.77 10.88 4.54
CA LEU A 234 6.89 10.92 3.09
C LEU A 234 8.11 11.73 2.66
N SER A 235 8.95 11.08 1.85
CA SER A 235 10.06 11.74 1.15
C SER A 235 10.06 11.34 -0.33
N VAL A 236 10.64 12.18 -1.17
CA VAL A 236 10.60 12.05 -2.64
C VAL A 236 12.01 12.14 -3.20
N LEU A 237 12.39 11.18 -4.05
CA LEU A 237 13.59 11.28 -4.88
C LEU A 237 13.15 11.56 -6.33
N PRO A 238 13.38 12.77 -6.87
CA PRO A 238 13.04 13.07 -8.26
C PRO A 238 13.90 12.25 -9.23
N ALA A 239 13.49 12.21 -10.50
CA ALA A 239 14.23 11.48 -11.53
C ALA A 239 15.61 12.09 -11.80
N GLY A 240 15.74 13.42 -11.68
CA GLY A 240 16.98 14.14 -11.92
C GLY A 240 17.17 14.58 -13.37
N THR A 241 18.41 14.90 -13.72
CA THR A 241 18.76 15.44 -15.04
C THR A 241 18.67 14.36 -16.13
N LYS A 242 17.83 14.59 -17.14
CA LYS A 242 17.71 13.70 -18.29
C LYS A 242 19.01 13.65 -19.10
N THR A 243 19.44 12.45 -19.47
CA THR A 243 20.64 12.20 -20.27
C THR A 243 20.34 11.30 -21.47
N ALA A 244 21.29 11.14 -22.38
CA ALA A 244 21.15 10.20 -23.49
C ALA A 244 21.27 8.72 -23.05
N MET A 245 21.71 8.47 -21.81
CA MET A 245 22.07 7.14 -21.30
C MET A 245 21.17 6.68 -20.13
N ASP A 246 19.99 7.27 -19.98
CA ASP A 246 19.13 7.06 -18.80
C ASP A 246 18.79 5.58 -18.57
N THR A 247 18.55 4.85 -19.67
CA THR A 247 18.22 3.42 -19.63
C THR A 247 19.41 2.59 -19.17
N GLU A 248 20.60 2.90 -19.69
CA GLU A 248 21.86 2.25 -19.35
C GLU A 248 22.27 2.54 -17.90
N LEU A 249 22.04 3.77 -17.42
CA LEU A 249 22.28 4.17 -16.04
C LEU A 249 21.42 3.35 -15.07
N LEU A 250 20.12 3.19 -15.35
CA LEU A 250 19.23 2.35 -14.54
C LEU A 250 19.61 0.86 -14.59
N ALA A 251 20.08 0.37 -15.74
CA ALA A 251 20.57 -1.00 -15.90
C ALA A 251 21.93 -1.27 -15.24
N SER A 252 22.68 -0.21 -14.90
CA SER A 252 24.04 -0.32 -14.42
C SER A 252 24.18 -1.10 -13.10
N ALA A 253 25.43 -1.53 -12.82
CA ALA A 253 25.78 -2.08 -11.52
C ALA A 253 25.64 -1.04 -10.39
N ARG A 254 25.82 0.26 -10.71
CA ARG A 254 25.74 1.36 -9.77
C ARG A 254 24.33 1.53 -9.19
N THR A 255 23.29 1.18 -9.93
CA THR A 255 21.91 1.14 -9.42
C THR A 255 21.78 0.31 -8.15
N ARG A 256 22.49 -0.82 -8.05
CA ARG A 256 22.47 -1.64 -6.83
C ARG A 256 23.10 -0.91 -5.65
N THR A 257 24.21 -0.21 -5.88
CA THR A 257 24.88 0.59 -4.85
C THR A 257 23.99 1.73 -4.37
N VAL A 258 23.34 2.45 -5.29
CA VAL A 258 22.42 3.55 -4.97
C VAL A 258 21.21 3.06 -4.17
N ILE A 259 20.56 1.98 -4.62
CA ILE A 259 19.43 1.37 -3.90
C ILE A 259 19.87 0.89 -2.50
N ALA A 260 21.03 0.24 -2.39
CA ALA A 260 21.55 -0.21 -1.10
C ALA A 260 21.79 0.95 -0.13
N ARG A 261 22.28 2.10 -0.63
CA ARG A 261 22.42 3.32 0.20
C ARG A 261 21.07 3.84 0.68
N LEU A 262 20.08 3.95 -0.22
CA LEU A 262 18.72 4.39 0.15
C LEU A 262 18.07 3.50 1.20
N LEU A 263 18.30 2.18 1.12
CA LEU A 263 17.80 1.18 2.07
C LEU A 263 18.53 1.22 3.41
N ALA A 264 19.83 1.53 3.41
CA ALA A 264 20.66 1.62 4.61
C ALA A 264 20.41 2.92 5.39
N ALA A 265 20.01 4.00 4.70
CA ALA A 265 19.72 5.29 5.33
C ALA A 265 18.59 5.22 6.37
N ASN A 266 17.59 4.34 6.17
CA ASN A 266 16.54 4.12 7.15
C ASN A 266 15.99 2.67 7.12
N PRO A 267 16.07 1.90 8.22
CA PRO A 267 15.54 0.53 8.29
C PRO A 267 14.01 0.42 8.18
N ARG A 268 13.26 1.49 8.49
CA ARG A 268 11.78 1.53 8.38
C ARG A 268 11.27 1.98 7.01
N ARG A 269 12.18 2.37 6.11
CA ARG A 269 11.83 2.90 4.80
C ARG A 269 11.37 1.79 3.86
N ILE A 270 10.20 1.99 3.27
CA ILE A 270 9.73 1.32 2.06
C ILE A 270 10.03 2.24 0.88
N ILE A 271 10.62 1.70 -0.18
CA ILE A 271 10.93 2.43 -1.41
C ILE A 271 9.90 2.06 -2.46
N ILE A 272 9.17 3.06 -2.98
CA ILE A 272 8.24 2.91 -4.10
C ILE A 272 8.91 3.52 -5.33
N PHE A 273 9.07 2.74 -6.38
CA PHE A 273 9.55 3.23 -7.68
C PHE A 273 8.36 3.45 -8.62
N ASP A 274 8.10 4.69 -9.03
CA ASP A 274 7.24 4.96 -10.19
C ASP A 274 8.06 4.75 -11.46
N SER A 275 7.67 3.81 -12.32
CA SER A 275 8.49 3.36 -13.44
C SER A 275 7.80 3.58 -14.79
N PRO A 276 8.52 3.70 -15.92
CA PRO A 276 7.88 3.84 -17.22
C PRO A 276 7.03 2.60 -17.55
N PRO A 277 6.07 2.69 -18.48
CA PRO A 277 5.25 1.53 -18.86
C PRO A 277 6.12 0.39 -19.42
N ALA A 278 5.82 -0.86 -19.01
CA ALA A 278 6.63 -2.03 -19.33
C ALA A 278 6.74 -2.31 -20.83
N LEU A 279 5.69 -2.03 -21.61
CA LEU A 279 5.70 -2.22 -23.07
C LEU A 279 6.31 -1.03 -23.83
N ALA A 280 6.55 0.10 -23.15
CA ALA A 280 7.08 1.31 -23.77
C ALA A 280 8.60 1.44 -23.58
N ALA A 281 9.14 0.94 -22.47
CA ALA A 281 10.56 1.08 -22.15
C ALA A 281 11.10 -0.08 -21.29
N SER A 282 12.38 -0.42 -21.49
CA SER A 282 13.08 -1.46 -20.74
C SER A 282 13.42 -1.16 -19.27
N PRO A 283 13.48 0.08 -18.75
CA PRO A 283 13.82 0.30 -17.35
C PRO A 283 12.89 -0.38 -16.34
N ALA A 284 11.61 -0.59 -16.69
CA ALA A 284 10.67 -1.29 -15.82
C ALA A 284 11.09 -2.74 -15.55
N SER A 285 11.50 -3.49 -16.58
CA SER A 285 11.97 -4.88 -16.40
C SER A 285 13.29 -4.96 -15.63
N VAL A 286 14.15 -3.98 -15.85
CA VAL A 286 15.41 -3.82 -15.11
C VAL A 286 15.15 -3.60 -13.61
N LEU A 287 14.21 -2.73 -13.27
CA LEU A 287 13.82 -2.48 -11.88
C LEU A 287 13.07 -3.68 -11.28
N ALA A 288 12.27 -4.41 -12.06
CA ALA A 288 11.57 -5.61 -11.60
C ALA A 288 12.52 -6.66 -10.99
N MET A 289 13.71 -6.86 -11.58
CA MET A 289 14.74 -7.75 -11.02
C MET A 289 15.26 -7.34 -9.64
N ARG A 290 15.10 -6.07 -9.27
CA ARG A 290 15.69 -5.46 -8.07
C ARG A 290 14.69 -5.32 -6.93
N VAL A 291 13.38 -5.27 -7.21
CA VAL A 291 12.32 -5.12 -6.20
C VAL A 291 11.81 -6.48 -5.70
N GLY A 292 11.13 -6.48 -4.55
CA GLY A 292 10.48 -7.68 -4.02
C GLY A 292 9.10 -7.92 -4.63
N GLN A 293 8.41 -6.86 -5.01
CA GLN A 293 7.08 -6.96 -5.61
C GLN A 293 6.79 -5.84 -6.61
N VAL A 294 5.89 -6.13 -7.54
CA VAL A 294 5.38 -5.20 -8.54
C VAL A 294 3.89 -4.97 -8.33
N MET A 295 3.49 -3.72 -8.19
CA MET A 295 2.11 -3.27 -8.35
C MET A 295 1.87 -2.88 -9.81
N LEU A 296 1.26 -3.78 -10.58
CA LEU A 296 0.94 -3.58 -11.98
C LEU A 296 -0.45 -2.95 -12.14
N VAL A 297 -0.46 -1.68 -12.53
CA VAL A 297 -1.65 -0.87 -12.74
C VAL A 297 -2.25 -1.18 -14.11
N VAL A 298 -3.53 -1.51 -14.12
CA VAL A 298 -4.32 -1.86 -15.30
C VAL A 298 -5.48 -0.89 -15.39
N ARG A 299 -5.62 -0.18 -16.51
CA ARG A 299 -6.72 0.76 -16.69
C ARG A 299 -7.98 0.03 -17.13
N ALA A 300 -9.05 0.17 -16.35
CA ALA A 300 -10.36 -0.38 -16.67
C ALA A 300 -10.83 0.07 -18.06
N ASP A 301 -11.42 -0.87 -18.79
CA ASP A 301 -12.00 -0.67 -20.13
C ASP A 301 -11.04 -0.09 -21.19
N ARG A 302 -9.73 -0.10 -20.92
CA ARG A 302 -8.71 0.49 -21.79
C ARG A 302 -7.52 -0.43 -22.04
N THR A 303 -6.98 -1.08 -21.02
CA THR A 303 -5.84 -1.99 -21.17
C THR A 303 -6.34 -3.38 -21.58
N PRO A 304 -6.04 -3.89 -22.79
CA PRO A 304 -6.43 -5.21 -23.23
C PRO A 304 -5.63 -6.31 -22.52
N GLU A 305 -6.25 -7.48 -22.36
CA GLU A 305 -5.64 -8.64 -21.68
C GLU A 305 -4.32 -9.10 -22.33
N SER A 306 -4.21 -9.01 -23.66
CA SER A 306 -2.99 -9.38 -24.39
C SER A 306 -1.80 -8.51 -24.00
N GLU A 307 -2.00 -7.21 -23.81
CA GLU A 307 -0.95 -6.28 -23.37
C GLU A 307 -0.61 -6.47 -21.90
N LEU A 308 -1.61 -6.77 -21.06
CA LEU A 308 -1.37 -7.16 -19.66
C LEU A 308 -0.47 -8.40 -19.57
N ARG A 309 -0.77 -9.45 -20.35
CA ARG A 309 0.05 -10.67 -20.39
C ARG A 309 1.46 -10.40 -20.88
N ALA A 310 1.61 -9.56 -21.91
CA ALA A 310 2.92 -9.15 -22.40
C ALA A 310 3.72 -8.37 -21.34
N ALA A 311 3.07 -7.46 -20.60
CA ALA A 311 3.69 -6.71 -19.52
C ALA A 311 4.15 -7.62 -18.38
N VAL A 312 3.31 -8.57 -17.94
CA VAL A 312 3.67 -9.59 -16.93
C VAL A 312 4.91 -10.38 -17.37
N ASN A 313 4.96 -10.81 -18.64
CA ASN A 313 6.12 -11.54 -19.17
C ASN A 313 7.41 -10.71 -19.18
N LEU A 314 7.33 -9.40 -19.39
CA LEU A 314 8.53 -8.52 -19.33
C LEU A 314 8.97 -8.22 -17.89
N LEU A 315 8.09 -8.41 -16.92
CA LEU A 315 8.34 -8.15 -15.49
C LEU A 315 8.66 -9.44 -14.72
N ASP A 316 8.92 -10.54 -15.43
CA ASP A 316 9.20 -11.89 -14.90
C ASP A 316 10.41 -11.96 -13.95
N GLY A 317 11.28 -10.95 -13.97
CA GLY A 317 12.35 -10.76 -12.99
C GLY A 317 11.86 -10.56 -11.55
N CYS A 318 10.57 -10.31 -11.34
CA CYS A 318 9.91 -10.27 -10.03
C CYS A 318 8.83 -11.35 -9.92
N GLU A 319 8.93 -12.22 -8.92
CA GLU A 319 7.96 -13.30 -8.71
C GLU A 319 6.59 -12.78 -8.24
N HIS A 320 6.58 -11.69 -7.46
CA HIS A 320 5.37 -11.19 -6.81
C HIS A 320 4.78 -10.01 -7.59
N ILE A 321 3.88 -10.31 -8.53
CA ILE A 321 3.15 -9.28 -9.28
C ILE A 321 1.69 -9.23 -8.81
N GLN A 322 1.28 -8.07 -8.28
CA GLN A 322 -0.09 -7.79 -7.88
C GLN A 322 -0.76 -6.83 -8.86
N LEU A 323 -2.02 -7.07 -9.21
CA LEU A 323 -2.76 -6.23 -10.16
C LEU A 323 -3.62 -5.20 -9.41
N VAL A 324 -3.60 -3.96 -9.90
CA VAL A 324 -4.51 -2.89 -9.46
C VAL A 324 -5.33 -2.42 -10.65
N LEU A 325 -6.65 -2.51 -10.54
CA LEU A 325 -7.57 -2.00 -11.55
C LEU A 325 -7.87 -0.52 -11.27
N ASN A 326 -7.45 0.37 -12.17
CA ASN A 326 -7.59 1.81 -12.04
C ASN A 326 -8.66 2.39 -12.99
N ALA A 327 -9.17 3.58 -12.68
CA ALA A 327 -10.14 4.34 -13.47
C ALA A 327 -11.48 3.61 -13.73
N VAL A 328 -11.96 2.86 -12.74
CA VAL A 328 -13.23 2.12 -12.83
C VAL A 328 -14.41 3.11 -12.82
N SER A 329 -15.13 3.21 -13.93
CA SER A 329 -16.33 4.07 -14.04
C SER A 329 -17.61 3.42 -13.50
N PHE A 330 -17.67 2.08 -13.50
CA PHE A 330 -18.89 1.33 -13.18
C PHE A 330 -18.57 0.07 -12.36
N VAL A 331 -19.24 -0.07 -11.21
CA VAL A 331 -19.23 -1.30 -10.41
C VAL A 331 -20.65 -1.87 -10.43
N GLN A 332 -20.83 -2.98 -11.13
CA GLN A 332 -22.12 -3.66 -11.23
C GLN A 332 -22.50 -4.23 -9.86
N GLY A 333 -23.61 -3.77 -9.25
CA GLY A 333 -24.03 -4.18 -7.90
C GLY A 333 -23.91 -3.11 -6.81
N GLY A 334 -23.49 -1.88 -7.14
CA GLY A 334 -23.72 -0.68 -6.30
C GLY A 334 -22.88 -0.52 -5.03
N ALA A 335 -22.17 -1.54 -4.58
CA ALA A 335 -21.24 -1.40 -3.45
C ALA A 335 -19.94 -0.75 -3.90
N ARG A 336 -19.88 0.59 -3.86
CA ARG A 336 -18.60 1.31 -3.82
C ARG A 336 -18.05 1.25 -2.40
N PHE A 337 -16.74 1.03 -2.28
CA PHE A 337 -16.08 1.05 -0.97
C PHE A 337 -16.29 2.44 -0.33
N GLY A 338 -16.65 2.50 0.95
CA GLY A 338 -17.00 3.75 1.65
C GLY A 338 -18.49 4.13 1.68
N SER A 339 -19.40 3.34 1.10
CA SER A 339 -20.85 3.60 1.20
C SER A 339 -21.42 3.52 2.62
N TYR A 340 -20.68 2.92 3.57
CA TYR A 340 -21.09 2.82 4.97
C TYR A 340 -20.87 4.12 5.77
N TYR A 341 -19.87 4.93 5.41
CA TYR A 341 -19.56 6.20 6.11
C TYR A 341 -20.25 7.43 5.49
N GLY A 342 -21.07 7.25 4.45
CA GLY A 342 -21.79 8.33 3.75
C GLY A 342 -23.06 8.85 4.45
N HIS A 343 -23.39 8.33 5.65
CA HIS A 343 -24.60 8.70 6.39
C HIS A 343 -24.30 9.58 7.62
N GLU A 344 -23.50 10.64 7.48
CA GLU A 344 -23.41 11.61 8.59
C GLU A 344 -22.92 13.00 8.16
N VAL A 345 -23.64 13.66 7.25
CA VAL A 345 -23.78 15.13 7.28
C VAL A 345 -25.16 15.53 6.75
N SER A 346 -26.13 15.59 7.66
CA SER A 346 -27.37 16.35 7.49
C SER A 346 -27.88 16.72 8.86
N GLN A 347 -27.41 17.85 9.38
CA GLN A 347 -28.19 18.76 10.25
C GLN A 347 -27.48 20.11 10.39
#